data_AF-A0AAN8VAA0-F1
#
_entry.id   AF-A0AAN8VAA0-F1
#
_cell.length_a   1.000
_cell.length_b   1.000
_cell.length_c   1.000
_cell.angle_alpha   90.00
_cell.angle_beta   90.00
_cell.angle_gamma   90.00
#
_symmetry.space_group_name_H-M   'P 1'
#
loop_
_entity.id
_entity.type
_entity.pdbx_description
1 polymer ?
#
loop_
_entity_poly.entity_id
_entity_poly.type
_entity_poly.pdbx_seq_one_letter_code
_entity_poly.pdbx_strand_id
1 'polypeptide(L)'
;MWLVEPDNRRIGVLNAHLARKMSFISAFGESFGYIFFIILDLIALTEGVEGERKIARSEETLDEANEKIRKIKGDRAMRLIAIAADVADLVIAIADIEPNPFCNHAVSLGISGLVSAWAGWYRNWPS
;
A
#
# COMPACT_ATOMS: atom_id res chain seq x y z
N MET A 1 35.56 -39.17 -12.61
CA MET A 1 34.57 -39.52 -11.56
C MET A 1 34.12 -38.23 -10.90
N TRP A 2 33.19 -37.56 -11.56
CA TRP A 2 32.51 -36.36 -11.07
C TRP A 2 31.05 -36.56 -11.48
N LEU A 3 30.12 -36.49 -10.55
CA LEU A 3 28.88 -35.74 -10.68
C LEU A 3 28.25 -35.65 -9.27
N VAL A 4 28.34 -34.45 -8.72
CA VAL A 4 27.61 -33.98 -7.54
C VAL A 4 26.15 -33.86 -7.97
N GLU A 5 25.25 -34.56 -7.28
CA GLU A 5 23.80 -34.40 -7.39
C GLU A 5 23.37 -33.10 -6.70
N PRO A 6 22.67 -32.17 -7.38
CA PRO A 6 21.89 -31.16 -6.70
C PRO A 6 20.42 -31.59 -6.63
N ASP A 7 19.72 -31.03 -5.65
CA ASP A 7 18.26 -30.93 -5.57
C ASP A 7 17.48 -32.09 -4.95
N ASN A 8 17.48 -32.11 -3.62
CA ASN A 8 16.40 -32.71 -2.84
C ASN A 8 15.89 -31.74 -1.76
N ARG A 9 15.31 -30.60 -2.18
CA ARG A 9 14.26 -29.94 -1.38
C ARG A 9 12.91 -30.36 -1.95
N ARG A 10 12.38 -31.44 -1.38
CA ARG A 10 11.04 -31.92 -1.64
C ARG A 10 10.02 -30.88 -1.20
N ILE A 11 9.46 -30.14 -2.16
CA ILE A 11 8.16 -29.49 -2.03
C ILE A 11 7.25 -30.12 -3.08
N GLY A 12 6.87 -31.38 -2.84
CA GLY A 12 5.84 -32.05 -3.60
C GLY A 12 4.58 -32.13 -2.77
N VAL A 13 3.57 -31.31 -3.06
CA VAL A 13 2.13 -31.62 -2.84
C VAL A 13 1.15 -30.60 -3.44
N LEU A 14 1.57 -29.38 -3.78
CA LEU A 14 0.66 -28.44 -4.44
C LEU A 14 0.70 -28.66 -5.95
N ASN A 15 -0.37 -29.23 -6.51
CA ASN A 15 -0.59 -29.28 -7.95
C ASN A 15 -0.42 -27.84 -8.49
N ALA A 16 0.52 -27.64 -9.42
CA ALA A 16 0.85 -26.31 -9.96
C ALA A 16 -0.36 -25.59 -10.58
N HIS A 17 -1.40 -26.34 -10.94
CA HIS A 17 -2.68 -25.78 -11.38
C HIS A 17 -3.54 -25.25 -10.22
N LEU A 18 -3.53 -25.93 -9.07
CA LEU A 18 -4.26 -25.51 -7.87
C LEU A 18 -3.56 -24.34 -7.16
N ALA A 19 -2.22 -24.35 -7.13
CA ALA A 19 -1.41 -23.26 -6.61
C ALA A 19 -1.70 -21.93 -7.32
N ARG A 20 -1.82 -21.95 -8.66
CA ARG A 20 -2.20 -20.77 -9.44
C ARG A 20 -3.59 -20.23 -9.10
N LYS A 21 -4.59 -21.12 -8.92
CA LYS A 21 -5.95 -20.70 -8.55
C LYS A 21 -6.02 -20.12 -7.13
N MET A 22 -5.29 -20.71 -6.19
CA MET A 22 -5.21 -20.20 -4.82
C MET A 22 -4.48 -18.85 -4.76
N SER A 23 -3.38 -18.71 -5.50
CA SER A 23 -2.64 -17.44 -5.63
C SER A 23 -3.51 -16.35 -6.25
N PHE A 24 -4.30 -16.68 -7.27
CA PHE A 24 -5.25 -15.75 -7.88
C PHE A 24 -6.33 -15.29 -6.90
N ILE A 25 -6.93 -16.21 -6.15
CA ILE A 25 -7.96 -15.87 -5.15
C ILE A 25 -7.38 -15.00 -4.02
N SER A 26 -6.15 -15.28 -3.59
CA SER A 26 -5.43 -14.48 -2.59
C SER A 26 -5.16 -13.06 -3.10
N ALA A 27 -4.52 -12.94 -4.27
CA ALA A 27 -4.19 -11.65 -4.88
C ALA A 27 -5.44 -10.84 -5.19
N PHE A 28 -6.54 -11.49 -5.60
CA PHE A 28 -7.84 -10.84 -5.80
C PHE A 28 -8.40 -10.29 -4.49
N GLY A 29 -8.37 -11.07 -3.41
CA GLY A 29 -8.78 -10.61 -2.09
C GLY A 29 -7.96 -9.41 -1.59
N GLU A 30 -6.64 -9.46 -1.77
CA GLU A 30 -5.71 -8.37 -1.44
C GLU A 30 -6.02 -7.12 -2.27
N SER A 31 -6.23 -7.26 -3.58
CA SER A 31 -6.58 -6.13 -4.46
C SER A 31 -7.87 -5.41 -4.03
N PHE A 32 -8.90 -6.16 -3.61
CA PHE A 32 -10.12 -5.58 -3.06
C PHE A 32 -9.87 -4.87 -1.72
N GLY A 33 -9.01 -5.45 -0.88
CA GLY A 33 -8.58 -4.84 0.37
C GLY A 33 -7.89 -3.49 0.16
N TYR A 34 -6.96 -3.40 -0.79
CA TYR A 34 -6.27 -2.15 -1.11
C TYR A 34 -7.22 -1.07 -1.63
N ILE A 35 -8.15 -1.42 -2.52
CA ILE A 35 -9.17 -0.47 -2.99
C ILE A 35 -9.99 0.07 -1.81
N PHE A 36 -10.37 -0.80 -0.88
CA PHE A 36 -11.09 -0.40 0.32
C PHE A 36 -10.26 0.54 1.22
N PHE A 37 -8.98 0.23 1.48
CA PHE A 37 -8.10 1.09 2.27
C PHE A 37 -7.86 2.45 1.63
N ILE A 38 -7.69 2.49 0.30
CA ILE A 38 -7.59 3.76 -0.45
C ILE A 38 -8.85 4.61 -0.24
N ILE A 39 -10.05 4.01 -0.32
CA ILE A 39 -11.30 4.73 -0.10
C ILE A 39 -11.38 5.26 1.33
N LEU A 40 -11.01 4.46 2.33
CA LEU A 40 -11.00 4.91 3.74
C LEU A 40 -10.03 6.07 3.96
N ASP A 41 -8.82 5.99 3.43
CA ASP A 41 -7.83 7.07 3.57
C ASP A 41 -8.24 8.34 2.80
N LEU A 42 -8.98 8.21 1.69
CA LEU A 42 -9.59 9.35 0.98
C LEU A 42 -10.71 10.02 1.80
N ILE A 43 -11.52 9.25 2.51
CA ILE A 43 -12.55 9.78 3.42
C ILE A 43 -11.87 10.54 4.56
N ALA A 44 -10.88 9.93 5.21
CA ALA A 44 -10.12 10.56 6.29
C ALA A 44 -9.41 11.85 5.84
N LEU A 45 -8.87 11.88 4.61
CA LEU A 45 -8.31 13.09 4.00
C LEU A 45 -9.36 14.21 3.87
N THR A 46 -10.58 13.85 3.46
CA THR A 46 -11.68 14.80 3.28
C THR A 46 -12.14 15.37 4.63
N GLU A 47 -12.25 14.51 5.65
CA GLU A 47 -12.53 14.92 7.03
C GLU A 47 -11.46 15.86 7.58
N GLY A 48 -10.18 15.60 7.29
CA GLY A 48 -9.08 16.50 7.66
C GLY A 48 -9.21 17.90 7.04
N VAL A 49 -9.60 17.98 5.76
CA VAL A 49 -9.84 19.27 5.07
C VAL A 49 -11.03 20.02 5.67
N GLU A 50 -12.09 19.31 6.06
CA GLU A 50 -13.21 19.93 6.78
C GLU A 50 -12.81 20.40 8.18
N GLY A 51 -11.94 19.66 8.87
CA GLY A 51 -11.34 20.06 10.14
C GLY A 51 -10.55 21.36 10.03
N GLU A 52 -9.71 21.52 9.00
CA GLU A 52 -8.99 22.78 8.73
C GLU A 52 -9.98 23.94 8.49
N ARG A 53 -11.06 23.72 7.73
CA ARG A 53 -12.08 24.76 7.47
C ARG A 53 -12.84 25.18 8.72
N LYS A 54 -13.07 24.27 9.67
CA LYS A 54 -13.73 24.58 10.95
C LYS A 54 -12.83 25.40 11.86
N ILE A 55 -11.54 25.05 11.94
CA ILE A 55 -10.55 25.82 12.72
C ILE A 55 -10.36 27.22 12.12
N ALA A 56 -10.34 27.34 10.80
CA ALA A 56 -10.27 28.63 10.11
C ALA A 56 -11.49 29.54 10.37
N ARG A 57 -12.62 28.98 10.82
CA ARG A 57 -13.85 29.71 11.16
C ARG A 57 -14.03 29.95 12.66
N SER A 58 -13.26 29.29 13.53
CA SER A 58 -13.33 29.51 14.98
C SER A 58 -12.43 30.67 15.41
N GLU A 59 -12.87 31.47 16.38
CA GLU A 59 -12.07 32.51 17.04
C GLU A 59 -11.06 31.91 18.05
N GLU A 60 -10.35 30.86 17.66
CA GLU A 60 -9.23 30.34 18.48
C GLU A 60 -8.03 31.28 18.37
N THR A 61 -7.18 31.27 19.40
CA THR A 61 -5.93 32.04 19.34
C THR A 61 -5.07 31.53 18.18
N LEU A 62 -4.35 32.44 17.52
CA LEU A 62 -3.57 32.11 16.31
C LEU A 62 -2.57 30.96 16.56
N ASP A 63 -2.00 30.86 17.76
CA ASP A 63 -1.05 29.80 18.12
C ASP A 63 -1.74 28.43 18.24
N GLU A 64 -2.89 28.34 18.90
CA GLU A 64 -3.65 27.09 19.04
C GLU A 64 -4.19 26.60 17.68
N ALA A 65 -4.70 27.52 16.86
CA ALA A 65 -5.17 27.22 15.51
C ALA A 65 -4.02 26.69 14.62
N ASN A 66 -2.84 27.33 14.69
CA ASN A 66 -1.67 26.90 13.92
C ASN A 66 -1.17 25.52 14.35
N GLU A 67 -1.16 25.20 15.64
CA GLU A 67 -0.75 23.87 16.12
C GLU A 67 -1.69 22.78 15.59
N LYS A 68 -3.01 23.00 15.66
CA LYS A 68 -4.02 22.05 15.17
C LYS A 68 -3.92 21.87 13.65
N ILE A 69 -3.77 22.96 12.90
CA ILE A 69 -3.53 22.89 11.44
C ILE A 69 -2.27 22.10 11.13
N ARG A 70 -1.18 22.28 11.90
CA ARG A 70 0.06 21.53 11.69
C ARG A 70 -0.14 20.03 11.90
N LYS A 71 -0.90 19.64 12.93
CA LYS A 71 -1.26 18.24 13.19
C LYS A 71 -2.09 17.66 12.05
N ILE A 72 -3.11 18.39 11.57
CA ILE A 72 -3.95 17.93 10.44
C ILE A 72 -3.13 17.80 9.15
N LYS A 73 -2.22 18.73 8.87
CA LYS A 73 -1.31 18.63 7.71
C LYS A 73 -0.38 17.42 7.81
N GLY A 74 0.13 17.13 8.99
CA GLY A 74 0.93 15.93 9.26
C GLY A 74 0.14 14.64 9.00
N ASP A 75 -1.09 14.56 9.53
CA ASP A 75 -1.97 13.42 9.29
C ASP A 75 -2.31 13.27 7.80
N ARG A 76 -2.64 14.36 7.09
CA ARG A 76 -2.88 14.34 5.64
C ARG A 76 -1.67 13.82 4.85
N ALA A 77 -0.46 14.23 5.21
CA ALA A 77 0.75 13.73 4.55
C ALA A 77 0.92 12.22 4.77
N MET A 78 0.69 11.72 5.99
CA MET A 78 0.71 10.28 6.28
C MET A 78 -0.35 9.52 5.48
N ARG A 79 -1.58 10.06 5.38
CA ARG A 79 -2.67 9.46 4.60
C ARG A 79 -2.37 9.40 3.10
N LEU A 80 -1.71 10.42 2.54
CA LEU A 80 -1.29 10.39 1.13
C LEU A 80 -0.22 9.32 0.87
N ILE A 81 0.72 9.16 1.80
CA ILE A 81 1.75 8.11 1.72
C ILE A 81 1.11 6.73 1.83
N ALA A 82 0.12 6.56 2.71
CA ALA A 82 -0.67 5.35 2.83
C ALA A 82 -1.37 4.96 1.52
N ILE A 83 -2.10 5.90 0.90
CA ILE A 83 -2.75 5.70 -0.40
C ILE A 83 -1.74 5.31 -1.47
N ALA A 84 -0.56 5.96 -1.50
CA ALA A 84 0.48 5.63 -2.47
C ALA A 84 1.01 4.19 -2.30
N ALA A 85 1.09 3.69 -1.05
CA ALA A 85 1.46 2.31 -0.76
C ALA A 85 0.40 1.32 -1.23
N ASP A 86 -0.86 1.55 -0.87
CA ASP A 86 -1.97 0.68 -1.23
C ASP A 86 -2.18 0.65 -2.76
N VAL A 87 -1.94 1.77 -3.46
CA VAL A 87 -1.93 1.82 -4.93
C VAL A 87 -0.77 1.02 -5.52
N ALA A 88 0.42 1.11 -4.93
CA ALA A 88 1.58 0.33 -5.37
C ALA A 88 1.35 -1.18 -5.20
N ASP A 89 0.80 -1.59 -4.05
CA ASP A 89 0.46 -2.98 -3.78
C ASP A 89 -0.68 -3.48 -4.68
N LEU A 90 -1.66 -2.63 -4.98
CA LEU A 90 -2.73 -2.93 -5.94
C LEU A 90 -2.16 -3.23 -7.35
N VAL A 91 -1.16 -2.47 -7.80
CA VAL A 91 -0.49 -2.71 -9.08
C VAL A 91 0.26 -4.05 -9.09
N ILE A 92 0.89 -4.43 -7.97
CA ILE A 92 1.57 -5.73 -7.83
C ILE A 92 0.53 -6.86 -7.87
N ALA A 93 -0.56 -6.74 -7.11
CA ALA A 93 -1.63 -7.73 -7.09
C ALA A 93 -2.28 -7.92 -8.47
N ILE A 94 -2.48 -6.83 -9.22
CA ILE A 94 -2.99 -6.89 -10.61
C ILE A 94 -1.99 -7.59 -11.54
N ALA A 95 -0.68 -7.35 -11.39
CA ALA A 95 0.36 -8.01 -12.18
C ALA A 95 0.36 -9.54 -12.00
N ASP A 96 0.01 -10.02 -10.81
CA ASP A 96 -0.13 -11.46 -10.51
C ASP A 96 -1.42 -12.08 -11.06
N ILE A 97 -2.51 -11.31 -11.13
CA ILE A 97 -3.83 -11.75 -11.63
C ILE A 97 -3.83 -11.87 -13.16
N GLU A 98 -3.30 -10.86 -13.87
CA GLU A 98 -3.25 -10.82 -15.33
C GLU A 98 -1.84 -10.40 -15.79
N PRO A 99 -0.97 -11.34 -16.19
CA PRO A 99 0.41 -11.03 -16.55
C PRO A 99 0.48 -10.28 -17.89
N ASN A 100 0.34 -8.95 -17.84
CA ASN A 100 0.52 -8.05 -18.97
C ASN A 100 1.98 -7.54 -19.02
N PRO A 101 2.65 -7.47 -20.19
CA PRO A 101 4.02 -6.99 -20.34
C PRO A 101 4.32 -5.61 -19.70
N PHE A 102 3.31 -4.75 -19.48
CA PHE A 102 3.49 -3.47 -18.80
C PHE A 102 3.48 -3.56 -17.27
N CYS A 103 2.67 -4.42 -16.67
CA CYS A 103 2.59 -4.59 -15.21
C CYS A 103 3.70 -5.51 -14.68
N ASN A 104 4.16 -6.46 -15.51
CA ASN A 104 5.20 -7.43 -15.18
C ASN A 104 6.63 -6.92 -15.44
N HIS A 105 6.79 -5.65 -15.79
CA HIS A 105 8.11 -5.07 -16.00
C HIS A 105 8.82 -4.98 -14.64
N ALA A 106 10.07 -5.47 -14.55
CA ALA A 106 10.82 -5.47 -13.29
C ALA A 106 10.96 -4.07 -12.65
N VAL A 107 10.86 -3.03 -13.48
CA VAL A 107 10.89 -1.62 -13.06
C VAL A 107 9.58 -1.21 -12.37
N SER A 108 8.41 -1.60 -12.90
CA SER A 108 7.13 -1.29 -12.27
C SER A 108 6.97 -2.03 -10.95
N LEU A 109 7.32 -3.32 -10.91
CA LEU A 109 7.32 -4.11 -9.66
C LEU A 109 8.34 -3.60 -8.64
N GLY A 110 9.54 -3.21 -9.10
CA GLY A 110 10.58 -2.65 -8.24
C GLY A 110 10.21 -1.30 -7.64
N ILE A 111 9.62 -0.40 -8.44
CA ILE A 111 9.13 0.89 -7.96
C ILE A 111 7.98 0.69 -6.97
N SER A 112 7.02 -0.18 -7.29
CA SER A 112 5.91 -0.48 -6.37
C SER A 112 6.39 -1.07 -5.04
N GLY A 113 7.33 -2.02 -5.07
CA GLY A 113 7.90 -2.60 -3.85
C GLY A 113 8.68 -1.60 -3.01
N LEU A 114 9.44 -0.70 -3.65
CA LEU A 114 10.15 0.39 -2.94
C LEU A 114 9.19 1.40 -2.32
N VAL A 115 8.11 1.76 -3.02
CA VAL A 115 7.08 2.68 -2.51
C VAL A 115 6.36 2.07 -1.31
N SER A 116 6.00 0.79 -1.38
CA SER A 116 5.36 0.08 -0.27
C SER A 116 6.27 -0.02 0.96
N ALA A 117 7.55 -0.36 0.76
CA ALA A 117 8.55 -0.40 1.83
C ALA A 117 8.80 0.98 2.47
N TRP A 118 8.85 2.04 1.66
CA TRP A 118 9.01 3.41 2.15
C TRP A 118 7.81 3.84 2.99
N ALA A 119 6.59 3.58 2.51
CA ALA A 119 5.38 3.95 3.22
C ALA A 119 5.21 3.20 4.55
N GLY A 120 5.63 1.93 4.61
CA GLY A 120 5.68 1.15 5.85
C GLY A 120 6.57 1.79 6.91
N TRP A 121 7.73 2.33 6.50
CA TRP A 121 8.62 3.07 7.42
C TRP A 121 7.98 4.37 7.93
N TYR A 122 7.21 5.06 7.09
CA TYR A 122 6.54 6.31 7.46
C TYR A 122 5.33 6.11 8.38
N ARG A 123 4.57 5.02 8.19
CA ARG A 123 3.48 4.60 9.09
C ARG A 123 3.97 4.25 10.50
N ASN A 124 5.22 3.77 10.62
CA ASN A 124 5.81 3.35 11.88
C ASN A 124 6.78 4.42 12.47
N TRP A 125 6.80 5.62 11.90
CA TRP A 125 7.66 6.70 12.39
C TRP A 125 7.18 7.16 13.77
N PRO A 126 8.07 7.27 14.78
CA PRO A 126 7.69 7.65 16.12
C PRO A 126 7.09 9.07 16.11
N SER A 127 5.85 9.16 16.59
CA SER A 127 5.13 10.41 16.86
C SER A 127 5.72 11.16 18.04
#